data_AF-A0A8J5GY62-F1
#
_entry.id   AF-A0A8J5GY62-F1
#
_cell.length_a   1.000
_cell.length_b   1.000
_cell.length_c   1.000
_cell.angle_alpha   90.00
_cell.angle_beta   90.00
_cell.angle_gamma   90.00
#
_symmetry.space_group_name_H-M   'P 1'
#
loop_
_entity.id
_entity.type
_entity.pdbx_description
1 polymer ?
#
loop_
_entity_poly.entity_id
_entity_poly.type
_entity_poly.pdbx_seq_one_letter_code
_entity_poly.pdbx_strand_id
1 'polypeptide(L)'
;MLLITSVCSGGMAFHGLSFVHSICRPPSLLTSIKALTVAFPTINPRHRLLRRSPFDSAIRALASAAVSTASPVSQEGKVSAKAQWKAAIDFKWIRDNKDVIAANIMNRNSNANLNVVLDLYEKFLNLQKEVERLRAERNIVAEKMRGKIEASVRQALVQEGKNLKEKLASLEEDLVHLTDQLQQEAQCIPNITHPNVPIGGEESSVIRKMVGSPREFTFNIKDHLELGKELDLFDFDAAAEVSGSKFYYLKNEAVLLEMALINWAIAEVSKQGFKPLITPEIVRSSVVEKCGFQPRGQNTQIGVRTLHEAIQPGAFAISEKSPRPAEPKSNITDTSMLSFMVYSIENSDHCLIGTAEIPVGGIHMDSILLEADLPLKYVAYSHCFRTEAGAAGTASRGLYRVHQFSKVEMFIFCRPEDSNLYHEELIAIEEELFSSLGLHFKTLDMATGDLGAPAYRKFDVEAWMPGLGRFGEISSASNCTDYQSRRLGIRFRPSDASTILKKGKSGNQTPTQFVHTLNATACAIPRMIVCLLENFQEEDGSVVIPEPLRPYMGGLSVISPKAKRI
;
A
#
# COMPACT_ATOMS: atom_id res chain seq x y z
N MET A 1 -35.48 52.72 16.92
CA MET A 1 -34.88 54.00 17.34
C MET A 1 -34.12 54.54 16.13
N LEU A 2 -34.79 55.33 15.29
CA LEU A 2 -34.71 56.81 15.21
C LEU A 2 -33.35 57.32 14.63
N LEU A 3 -33.29 58.13 13.56
CA LEU A 3 -34.28 58.41 12.49
C LEU A 3 -33.62 59.12 11.26
N ILE A 4 -33.95 58.65 10.04
CA ILE A 4 -34.25 59.36 8.77
C ILE A 4 -33.57 60.71 8.40
N THR A 5 -32.94 60.74 7.21
CA THR A 5 -33.29 61.58 6.01
C THR A 5 -32.50 61.01 4.81
N SER A 6 -33.06 60.48 3.70
CA SER A 6 -34.02 61.01 2.70
C SER A 6 -33.39 62.15 1.87
N VAL A 7 -33.25 62.12 0.53
CA VAL A 7 -34.23 62.10 -0.59
C VAL A 7 -33.45 61.81 -1.91
N CYS A 8 -33.88 61.16 -3.02
CA CYS A 8 -35.14 60.52 -3.42
C CYS A 8 -34.97 59.19 -4.25
N SER A 9 -35.34 59.13 -5.56
CA SER A 9 -36.05 57.97 -6.15
C SER A 9 -36.14 57.92 -7.71
N GLY A 10 -36.35 56.71 -8.27
CA GLY A 10 -36.93 56.45 -9.62
C GLY A 10 -35.97 55.88 -10.69
N GLY A 11 -36.36 54.95 -11.58
CA GLY A 11 -37.58 54.14 -11.62
C GLY A 11 -38.05 53.69 -13.03
N MET A 12 -38.62 52.48 -13.12
CA MET A 12 -39.40 51.89 -14.23
C MET A 12 -38.66 51.37 -15.50
N ALA A 13 -39.41 50.64 -16.33
CA ALA A 13 -38.96 49.78 -17.44
C ALA A 13 -40.05 49.68 -18.55
N PHE A 14 -39.82 48.79 -19.54
CA PHE A 14 -40.70 48.29 -20.62
C PHE A 14 -40.78 49.02 -21.98
N HIS A 15 -40.90 48.16 -23.03
CA HIS A 15 -41.38 48.34 -24.40
C HIS A 15 -40.74 49.37 -25.38
N GLY A 16 -40.05 48.85 -26.41
CA GLY A 16 -40.76 48.41 -27.64
C GLY A 16 -40.38 49.08 -28.99
N LEU A 17 -40.39 48.26 -30.06
CA LEU A 17 -40.26 48.62 -31.50
C LEU A 17 -38.88 49.21 -31.91
N SER A 18 -38.36 49.02 -33.14
CA SER A 18 -38.72 48.14 -34.27
C SER A 18 -37.55 48.06 -35.26
N PHE A 19 -37.41 46.95 -36.00
CA PHE A 19 -37.45 46.94 -37.48
C PHE A 19 -37.48 45.50 -38.05
N VAL A 20 -37.76 45.36 -39.35
CA VAL A 20 -38.20 44.12 -40.02
C VAL A 20 -37.33 43.80 -41.25
N HIS A 21 -37.01 42.52 -41.48
CA HIS A 21 -37.03 41.74 -42.75
C HIS A 21 -36.76 40.25 -42.39
N SER A 22 -37.47 39.18 -42.81
CA SER A 22 -38.02 38.79 -44.14
C SER A 22 -36.94 38.18 -45.07
N ILE A 23 -37.02 36.96 -45.64
CA ILE A 23 -38.04 35.88 -45.59
C ILE A 23 -37.45 34.50 -46.09
N CYS A 24 -38.16 33.37 -45.85
CA CYS A 24 -38.09 32.05 -46.53
C CYS A 24 -36.90 31.04 -46.46
N ARG A 25 -37.26 29.78 -46.15
CA ARG A 25 -36.78 28.49 -46.76
C ARG A 25 -37.57 28.23 -48.09
N PRO A 26 -37.44 27.14 -48.90
CA PRO A 26 -36.70 25.84 -48.80
C PRO A 26 -35.91 25.55 -50.13
N PRO A 27 -35.72 24.33 -50.71
CA PRO A 27 -35.92 22.93 -50.27
C PRO A 27 -34.73 21.97 -50.51
N SER A 28 -34.98 20.66 -50.34
CA SER A 28 -34.07 19.53 -50.50
C SER A 28 -34.17 18.83 -51.86
N LEU A 29 -33.13 18.06 -52.25
CA LEU A 29 -33.22 16.92 -53.19
C LEU A 29 -31.99 16.00 -53.08
N LEU A 30 -32.10 14.77 -53.58
CA LEU A 30 -31.07 13.72 -53.51
C LEU A 30 -30.12 13.79 -54.73
N THR A 31 -28.86 13.35 -54.58
CA THR A 31 -28.31 12.25 -55.42
C THR A 31 -26.94 11.70 -54.99
N SER A 32 -26.78 10.41 -55.28
CA SER A 32 -25.58 9.56 -55.38
C SER A 32 -24.18 10.20 -55.36
N ILE A 33 -23.28 9.61 -54.56
CA ILE A 33 -21.82 9.64 -54.78
C ILE A 33 -21.36 8.19 -55.01
N LYS A 34 -20.50 7.98 -56.02
CA LYS A 34 -19.92 6.67 -56.38
C LYS A 34 -18.64 6.40 -55.59
N ALA A 35 -18.37 5.14 -55.29
CA ALA A 35 -17.05 4.70 -54.85
C ALA A 35 -16.02 4.84 -56.00
N LEU A 36 -14.77 5.12 -55.66
CA LEU A 36 -13.64 5.06 -56.59
C LEU A 36 -12.43 4.42 -55.90
N THR A 37 -11.82 3.43 -56.57
CA THR A 37 -10.73 2.61 -56.00
C THR A 37 -9.49 2.72 -56.87
N VAL A 38 -8.39 3.24 -56.31
CA VAL A 38 -7.05 3.29 -56.92
C VAL A 38 -6.04 3.07 -55.79
N ALA A 39 -5.51 1.87 -55.55
CA ALA A 39 -4.54 1.08 -56.32
C ALA A 39 -3.07 1.47 -56.04
N PHE A 40 -2.28 0.50 -55.57
CA PHE A 40 -0.84 0.61 -55.30
C PHE A 40 0.01 0.47 -56.57
N PRO A 41 1.20 1.11 -56.62
CA PRO A 41 2.36 0.63 -57.36
C PRO A 41 3.47 0.12 -56.42
N THR A 42 4.32 -0.78 -56.92
CA THR A 42 5.49 -1.33 -56.21
C THR A 42 6.77 -1.21 -57.08
N ILE A 43 7.91 -1.70 -56.55
CA ILE A 43 9.21 -1.94 -57.23
C ILE A 43 10.25 -0.79 -57.17
N ASN A 44 11.02 -0.76 -56.08
CA ASN A 44 12.46 -1.12 -55.99
C ASN A 44 13.52 -0.34 -56.85
N PRO A 45 14.87 -0.52 -56.66
CA PRO A 45 15.63 0.44 -55.85
C PRO A 45 16.94 0.97 -56.49
N ARG A 46 17.52 2.06 -55.92
CA ARG A 46 18.97 2.18 -55.54
C ARG A 46 19.40 3.62 -55.14
N HIS A 47 20.61 3.68 -54.57
CA HIS A 47 21.46 4.83 -54.26
C HIS A 47 21.19 5.72 -53.02
N ARG A 48 22.27 5.90 -52.26
CA ARG A 48 22.41 6.74 -51.04
C ARG A 48 22.43 8.23 -51.40
N LEU A 49 22.07 9.08 -50.44
CA LEU A 49 23.01 10.07 -49.88
C LEU A 49 22.64 10.46 -48.44
N LEU A 50 23.52 11.19 -47.76
CA LEU A 50 23.55 11.32 -46.29
C LEU A 50 22.84 12.58 -45.76
N ARG A 51 22.05 12.42 -44.68
CA ARG A 51 21.98 13.38 -43.56
C ARG A 51 21.74 12.61 -42.25
N ARG A 52 22.38 13.04 -41.16
CA ARG A 52 22.20 12.51 -39.80
C ARG A 52 21.37 13.51 -38.97
N SER A 53 20.61 13.01 -38.00
CA SER A 53 20.14 13.76 -36.83
C SER A 53 20.44 12.95 -35.56
N PRO A 54 20.54 13.59 -34.37
CA PRO A 54 21.07 12.93 -33.18
C PRO A 54 20.01 12.21 -32.35
N PHE A 55 19.96 10.89 -32.45
CA PHE A 55 19.39 10.01 -31.42
C PHE A 55 20.30 8.80 -31.26
N ASP A 56 21.07 8.79 -30.18
CA ASP A 56 21.98 7.71 -29.80
C ASP A 56 22.06 7.68 -28.27
N SER A 57 22.19 6.49 -27.68
CA SER A 57 21.87 6.17 -26.27
C SER A 57 20.36 6.02 -25.98
N ALA A 58 19.86 4.85 -25.56
CA ALA A 58 20.54 3.56 -25.42
C ALA A 58 19.59 2.38 -25.63
N ILE A 59 19.99 1.43 -26.49
CA ILE A 59 19.43 0.07 -26.53
C ILE A 59 20.60 -0.90 -26.40
N ARG A 60 20.72 -1.53 -25.23
CA ARG A 60 21.52 -2.75 -24.99
C ARG A 60 20.82 -3.61 -23.94
N ALA A 61 19.90 -4.44 -24.41
CA ALA A 61 19.45 -5.64 -23.74
C ALA A 61 19.76 -6.85 -24.64
N LEU A 62 19.71 -8.06 -24.07
CA LEU A 62 19.95 -9.35 -24.76
C LEU A 62 21.38 -9.58 -25.28
N ALA A 63 22.26 -9.99 -24.35
CA ALA A 63 23.29 -10.97 -24.63
C ALA A 63 23.20 -12.07 -23.54
N SER A 64 23.34 -13.34 -23.92
CA SER A 64 23.02 -14.48 -23.06
C SER A 64 24.03 -14.72 -21.94
N ALA A 65 23.56 -14.84 -20.70
CA ALA A 65 24.29 -15.55 -19.66
C ALA A 65 24.07 -17.06 -19.84
N ALA A 66 25.10 -17.79 -20.29
CA ALA A 66 25.03 -19.24 -20.41
C ALA A 66 25.08 -19.90 -19.03
N VAL A 67 24.14 -20.79 -18.73
CA VAL A 67 24.12 -21.54 -17.46
C VAL A 67 25.20 -22.62 -17.49
N SER A 68 26.28 -22.40 -16.74
CA SER A 68 27.31 -23.41 -16.50
C SER A 68 26.78 -24.45 -15.50
N THR A 69 26.43 -25.64 -15.99
CA THR A 69 26.00 -26.76 -15.15
C THR A 69 27.18 -27.32 -14.34
N ALA A 70 27.25 -26.97 -13.07
CA ALA A 70 28.12 -27.62 -12.08
C ALA A 70 27.25 -28.37 -11.06
N SER A 71 27.51 -29.66 -10.85
CA SER A 71 26.75 -30.49 -9.91
C SER A 71 26.96 -30.02 -8.46
N PRO A 72 25.91 -30.02 -7.61
CA PRO A 72 26.04 -29.61 -6.22
C PRO A 72 26.85 -30.64 -5.42
N VAL A 73 28.00 -30.22 -4.90
CA VAL A 73 28.67 -30.90 -3.79
C VAL A 73 27.98 -30.48 -2.50
N SER A 74 27.56 -31.45 -1.69
CA SER A 74 26.89 -31.22 -0.41
C SER A 74 27.79 -30.44 0.57
N GLN A 75 27.35 -29.24 0.96
CA GLN A 75 27.83 -28.55 2.16
C GLN A 75 26.68 -28.43 3.16
N GLU A 76 26.68 -29.31 4.15
CA GLU A 76 25.90 -29.15 5.37
C GLU A 76 26.47 -27.97 6.19
N GLY A 77 25.67 -27.40 7.10
CA GLY A 77 26.21 -26.50 8.13
C GLY A 77 26.35 -25.01 7.79
N LYS A 78 25.52 -24.46 6.89
CA LYS A 78 25.23 -23.01 6.89
C LYS A 78 23.75 -22.74 7.11
N VAL A 79 23.41 -22.31 8.31
CA VAL A 79 22.13 -21.63 8.57
C VAL A 79 22.09 -20.39 7.68
N SER A 80 21.08 -20.29 6.82
CA SER A 80 20.89 -19.11 5.96
C SER A 80 20.51 -17.92 6.84
N ALA A 81 21.50 -17.09 7.18
CA ALA A 81 21.26 -15.81 7.83
C ALA A 81 20.32 -15.00 6.92
N LYS A 82 19.10 -14.71 7.42
CA LYS A 82 18.09 -13.96 6.66
C LYS A 82 18.72 -12.65 6.16
N ALA A 83 18.37 -12.25 4.94
CA ALA A 83 18.78 -10.99 4.35
C ALA A 83 18.12 -9.81 5.09
N GLN A 84 18.66 -9.48 6.27
CA GLN A 84 18.18 -8.40 7.11
C GLN A 84 18.49 -7.05 6.44
N TRP A 85 17.48 -6.56 5.73
CA TRP A 85 17.45 -5.19 5.24
C TRP A 85 17.44 -4.22 6.45
N LYS A 86 17.94 -3.00 6.24
CA LYS A 86 18.21 -2.05 7.33
C LYS A 86 17.50 -0.72 7.04
N ALA A 87 16.53 -0.36 7.87
CA ALA A 87 15.81 0.90 7.75
C ALA A 87 16.70 2.12 8.06
N ALA A 88 16.40 3.25 7.42
CA ALA A 88 17.02 4.54 7.72
C ALA A 88 16.40 5.20 8.97
N ILE A 89 16.55 4.52 10.12
CA ILE A 89 16.08 4.97 11.44
C ILE A 89 17.06 5.97 12.05
N ASP A 90 16.52 7.03 12.66
CA ASP A 90 17.29 7.95 13.50
C ASP A 90 17.21 7.54 14.97
N PHE A 91 18.13 6.66 15.39
CA PHE A 91 18.24 6.21 16.78
C PHE A 91 18.53 7.37 17.76
N LYS A 92 19.19 8.44 17.28
CA LYS A 92 19.44 9.63 18.08
C LYS A 92 18.13 10.38 18.34
N TRP A 93 17.31 10.57 17.31
CA TRP A 93 15.98 11.17 17.46
C TRP A 93 15.10 10.32 18.39
N ILE A 94 15.16 8.99 18.30
CA ILE A 94 14.43 8.08 19.21
C ILE A 94 14.82 8.33 20.68
N ARG A 95 16.13 8.37 20.97
CA ARG A 95 16.64 8.67 22.32
C ARG A 95 16.26 10.08 22.78
N ASP A 96 16.42 11.07 21.91
CA ASP A 96 16.21 12.49 22.23
C ASP A 96 14.72 12.85 22.40
N ASN A 97 13.78 12.01 21.90
CA ASN A 97 12.32 12.21 21.98
C ASN A 97 11.60 11.04 22.69
N LYS A 98 12.32 10.27 23.53
CA LYS A 98 11.85 9.03 24.16
C LYS A 98 10.44 9.11 24.78
N ASP A 99 10.09 10.21 25.43
CA ASP A 99 8.85 10.33 26.21
C ASP A 99 7.63 10.48 25.29
N VAL A 100 7.81 11.16 24.14
CA VAL A 100 6.81 11.25 23.06
C VAL A 100 6.60 9.87 22.42
N ILE A 101 7.67 9.10 22.24
CA ILE A 101 7.62 7.77 21.62
C ILE A 101 7.00 6.75 22.56
N ALA A 102 7.27 6.83 23.88
CA ALA A 102 6.61 6.00 24.89
C ALA A 102 5.09 6.23 24.89
N ALA A 103 4.65 7.50 24.87
CA ALA A 103 3.23 7.84 24.75
C ALA A 103 2.62 7.35 23.42
N ASN A 104 3.34 7.49 22.30
CA ASN A 104 2.89 7.02 20.98
C ASN A 104 2.75 5.49 20.93
N ILE A 105 3.69 4.73 21.49
CA ILE A 105 3.63 3.26 21.58
C ILE A 105 2.43 2.82 22.44
N MET A 106 2.22 3.47 23.58
CA MET A 106 1.08 3.21 24.48
C MET A 106 -0.27 3.50 23.78
N ASN A 107 -0.43 4.69 23.21
CA ASN A 107 -1.69 5.10 22.56
C ASN A 107 -2.01 4.24 21.33
N ARG A 108 -1.00 3.76 20.59
CA ARG A 108 -1.18 2.86 19.44
C ARG A 108 -1.30 1.37 19.82
N ASN A 109 -1.37 1.04 21.10
CA ASN A 109 -1.39 -0.33 21.63
C ASN A 109 -0.28 -1.22 21.00
N SER A 110 0.92 -0.66 20.85
CA SER A 110 2.04 -1.30 20.15
C SER A 110 2.90 -2.14 21.08
N ASN A 111 3.35 -3.30 20.58
CA ASN A 111 4.25 -4.22 21.28
C ASN A 111 5.75 -3.83 21.21
N ALA A 112 6.08 -2.63 20.72
CA ALA A 112 7.47 -2.19 20.54
C ALA A 112 8.15 -1.84 21.88
N ASN A 113 9.33 -2.42 22.15
CA ASN A 113 10.03 -2.23 23.40
C ASN A 113 11.07 -1.09 23.32
N LEU A 114 10.62 0.14 23.61
CA LEU A 114 11.48 1.32 23.59
C LEU A 114 12.72 1.19 24.50
N ASN A 115 12.58 0.58 25.69
CA ASN A 115 13.71 0.46 26.64
C ASN A 115 14.82 -0.41 26.06
N VAL A 116 14.49 -1.52 25.40
CA VAL A 116 15.47 -2.38 24.71
C VAL A 116 16.17 -1.61 23.58
N VAL A 117 15.46 -0.79 22.81
CA VAL A 117 16.06 0.06 21.77
C VAL A 117 17.03 1.10 22.35
N LEU A 118 16.68 1.72 23.49
CA LEU A 118 17.57 2.67 24.18
C LEU A 118 18.83 1.99 24.74
N ASP A 119 18.67 0.84 25.41
CA ASP A 119 19.76 0.03 25.95
C ASP A 119 20.73 -0.44 24.85
N LEU A 120 20.20 -0.94 23.73
CA LEU A 120 20.99 -1.36 22.57
C LEU A 120 21.71 -0.18 21.94
N TYR A 121 21.08 1.00 21.86
CA TYR A 121 21.70 2.19 21.32
C TYR A 121 22.82 2.77 22.22
N GLU A 122 22.68 2.73 23.54
CA GLU A 122 23.77 3.10 24.45
C GLU A 122 24.96 2.14 24.32
N LYS A 123 24.71 0.83 24.29
CA LYS A 123 25.74 -0.19 24.05
C LYS A 123 26.44 0.05 22.70
N PHE A 124 25.68 0.35 21.65
CA PHE A 124 26.20 0.67 20.31
C PHE A 124 27.12 1.89 20.33
N LEU A 125 26.71 2.99 20.98
CA LEU A 125 27.53 4.21 21.09
C LEU A 125 28.85 3.94 21.86
N ASN A 126 28.78 3.16 22.94
CA ASN A 126 29.96 2.80 23.73
C ASN A 126 30.93 1.89 22.95
N LEU A 127 30.41 0.88 22.24
CA LEU A 127 31.23 -0.03 21.42
C LEU A 127 31.82 0.67 20.19
N GLN A 128 31.05 1.52 19.50
CA GLN A 128 31.52 2.34 18.39
C GLN A 128 32.68 3.27 18.81
N LYS A 129 32.57 3.90 19.99
CA LYS A 129 33.62 4.73 20.57
C LYS A 129 34.91 3.94 20.86
N GLU A 130 34.79 2.71 21.34
CA GLU A 130 35.93 1.82 21.60
C GLU A 130 36.60 1.34 20.29
N VAL A 131 35.81 0.98 19.27
CA VAL A 131 36.31 0.65 17.92
C VAL A 131 37.09 1.82 17.33
N GLU A 132 36.58 3.06 17.42
CA GLU A 132 37.32 4.25 16.98
C GLU A 132 38.58 4.54 17.81
N ARG A 133 38.58 4.26 19.11
CA ARG A 133 39.80 4.34 19.96
C ARG A 133 40.87 3.36 19.48
N LEU A 134 40.52 2.10 19.24
CA LEU A 134 41.47 1.09 18.73
C LEU A 134 41.93 1.40 17.30
N ARG A 135 41.05 1.94 16.44
CA ARG A 135 41.42 2.44 15.10
C ARG A 135 42.46 3.54 15.19
N ALA A 136 42.28 4.52 16.10
CA ALA A 136 43.24 5.59 16.33
C ALA A 136 44.59 5.06 16.86
N GLU A 137 44.57 4.17 17.86
CA GLU A 137 45.79 3.58 18.45
C GLU A 137 46.58 2.75 17.44
N ARG A 138 45.90 1.90 16.66
CA ARG A 138 46.51 1.13 15.55
C ARG A 138 47.16 2.06 14.53
N ASN A 139 46.53 3.19 14.20
CA ASN A 139 47.09 4.17 13.28
C ASN A 139 48.32 4.88 13.89
N ILE A 140 48.30 5.21 15.18
CA ILE A 140 49.47 5.76 15.90
C ILE A 140 50.64 4.77 15.91
N VAL A 141 50.39 3.47 16.12
CA VAL A 141 51.42 2.42 16.03
C VAL A 141 51.97 2.29 14.60
N ALA A 142 51.13 2.42 13.58
CA ALA A 142 51.57 2.44 12.18
C ALA A 142 52.45 3.66 11.85
N GLU A 143 52.16 4.84 12.39
CA GLU A 143 53.02 6.03 12.25
C GLU A 143 54.36 5.86 12.99
N LYS A 144 54.36 5.32 14.23
CA LYS A 144 55.58 4.99 14.99
C LYS A 144 56.52 4.02 14.26
N MET A 145 56.03 3.20 13.33
CA MET A 145 56.83 2.27 12.54
C MET A 145 57.52 2.89 11.30
N ARG A 146 57.25 4.16 10.98
CA ARG A 146 57.87 4.87 9.85
C ARG A 146 59.31 5.30 10.17
N GLY A 147 60.16 5.33 9.14
CA GLY A 147 61.56 5.75 9.27
C GLY A 147 62.50 4.66 9.82
N LYS A 148 63.71 5.08 10.19
CA LYS A 148 64.74 4.21 10.79
C LYS A 148 64.49 4.10 12.30
N ILE A 149 64.17 2.90 12.76
CA ILE A 149 63.98 2.51 14.16
C ILE A 149 64.68 1.18 14.42
N GLU A 150 65.07 0.95 15.66
CA GLU A 150 65.79 -0.26 16.08
C GLU A 150 64.96 -1.54 15.82
N ALA A 151 65.63 -2.66 15.55
CA ALA A 151 64.99 -3.93 15.25
C ALA A 151 64.11 -4.46 16.42
N SER A 152 64.57 -4.29 17.66
CA SER A 152 63.83 -4.69 18.87
C SER A 152 62.52 -3.90 19.02
N VAL A 153 62.60 -2.57 18.94
CA VAL A 153 61.45 -1.64 18.99
C VAL A 153 60.49 -1.90 17.84
N ARG A 154 61.00 -2.14 16.63
CA ARG A 154 60.19 -2.52 15.46
C ARG A 154 59.44 -3.83 15.69
N GLN A 155 60.08 -4.84 16.28
CA GLN A 155 59.44 -6.13 16.59
C GLN A 155 58.34 -5.98 17.65
N ALA A 156 58.56 -5.14 18.68
CA ALA A 156 57.55 -4.83 19.68
C ALA A 156 56.32 -4.11 19.07
N LEU A 157 56.53 -3.06 18.26
CA LEU A 157 55.45 -2.34 17.56
C LEU A 157 54.68 -3.24 16.57
N VAL A 158 55.35 -4.20 15.92
CA VAL A 158 54.69 -5.19 15.06
C VAL A 158 53.77 -6.12 15.88
N GLN A 159 54.18 -6.53 17.09
CA GLN A 159 53.31 -7.35 17.94
C GLN A 159 52.17 -6.54 18.56
N GLU A 160 52.41 -5.29 18.98
CA GLU A 160 51.36 -4.35 19.41
C GLU A 160 50.31 -4.17 18.29
N GLY A 161 50.76 -3.94 17.05
CA GLY A 161 49.89 -3.82 15.88
C GLY A 161 49.08 -5.07 15.54
N LYS A 162 49.62 -6.28 15.76
CA LYS A 162 48.87 -7.55 15.65
C LYS A 162 47.79 -7.64 16.71
N ASN A 163 48.16 -7.47 17.99
CA ASN A 163 47.23 -7.53 19.12
C ASN A 163 46.08 -6.52 18.97
N LEU A 164 46.37 -5.31 18.47
CA LEU A 164 45.38 -4.29 18.15
C LEU A 164 44.47 -4.71 16.99
N LYS A 165 45.01 -5.32 15.91
CA LYS A 165 44.22 -5.83 14.78
C LYS A 165 43.27 -6.95 15.21
N GLU A 166 43.74 -7.88 16.04
CA GLU A 166 42.95 -9.03 16.51
C GLU A 166 41.78 -8.57 17.41
N LYS A 167 42.03 -7.66 18.36
CA LYS A 167 40.96 -7.04 19.17
C LYS A 167 39.96 -6.25 18.33
N LEU A 168 40.46 -5.46 17.38
CA LEU A 168 39.64 -4.63 16.50
C LEU A 168 38.74 -5.48 15.60
N ALA A 169 39.20 -6.64 15.13
CA ALA A 169 38.36 -7.57 14.37
C ALA A 169 37.18 -8.09 15.20
N SER A 170 37.41 -8.52 16.45
CA SER A 170 36.35 -8.96 17.37
C SER A 170 35.33 -7.85 17.62
N LEU A 171 35.78 -6.64 17.98
CA LEU A 171 34.86 -5.55 18.30
C LEU A 171 34.13 -4.99 17.06
N GLU A 172 34.67 -5.15 15.85
CA GLU A 172 33.97 -4.84 14.61
C GLU A 172 32.88 -5.89 14.28
N GLU A 173 33.09 -7.16 14.62
CA GLU A 173 32.07 -8.23 14.53
C GLU A 173 30.96 -8.05 15.58
N ASP A 174 31.32 -7.78 16.84
CA ASP A 174 30.38 -7.42 17.91
C ASP A 174 29.53 -6.21 17.53
N LEU A 175 30.14 -5.19 16.90
CA LEU A 175 29.44 -3.97 16.48
C LEU A 175 28.45 -4.23 15.34
N VAL A 176 28.74 -5.17 14.43
CA VAL A 176 27.78 -5.61 13.40
C VAL A 176 26.58 -6.30 14.06
N HIS A 177 26.82 -7.29 14.93
CA HIS A 177 25.74 -7.99 15.63
C HIS A 177 24.86 -7.06 16.46
N LEU A 178 25.46 -6.12 17.19
CA LEU A 178 24.75 -5.14 18.00
C LEU A 178 23.97 -4.13 17.16
N THR A 179 24.50 -3.72 16.00
CA THR A 179 23.77 -2.88 15.03
C THR A 179 22.54 -3.61 14.48
N ASP A 180 22.64 -4.93 14.29
CA ASP A 180 21.57 -5.73 13.70
C ASP A 180 20.46 -6.06 14.71
N GLN A 181 20.80 -6.25 15.98
CA GLN A 181 19.83 -6.27 17.09
C GLN A 181 19.11 -4.92 17.23
N LEU A 182 19.86 -3.81 17.24
CA LEU A 182 19.30 -2.45 17.33
C LEU A 182 18.36 -2.15 16.15
N GLN A 183 18.69 -2.59 14.94
CA GLN A 183 17.80 -2.49 13.77
C GLN A 183 16.55 -3.35 13.91
N GLN A 184 16.63 -4.60 14.41
CA GLN A 184 15.44 -5.44 14.61
C GLN A 184 14.43 -4.75 15.55
N GLU A 185 14.86 -4.39 16.75
CA GLU A 185 13.99 -3.83 17.79
C GLU A 185 13.46 -2.43 17.43
N ALA A 186 14.27 -1.57 16.81
CA ALA A 186 13.83 -0.24 16.41
C ALA A 186 12.87 -0.24 15.21
N GLN A 187 12.96 -1.24 14.32
CA GLN A 187 12.04 -1.35 13.17
C GLN A 187 10.60 -1.68 13.60
N CYS A 188 10.42 -2.33 14.75
CA CYS A 188 9.13 -2.59 15.38
C CYS A 188 8.41 -1.33 15.89
N ILE A 189 9.14 -0.22 16.11
CA ILE A 189 8.52 1.05 16.54
C ILE A 189 7.59 1.55 15.41
N PRO A 190 6.31 1.83 15.70
CA PRO A 190 5.35 2.33 14.72
C PRO A 190 5.68 3.77 14.32
N ASN A 191 5.02 4.28 13.29
CA ASN A 191 5.14 5.70 12.94
C ASN A 191 4.72 6.59 14.13
N ILE A 192 5.20 7.83 14.14
CA ILE A 192 4.64 8.87 15.01
C ILE A 192 3.16 9.09 14.61
N THR A 193 2.37 9.66 15.50
CA THR A 193 0.94 9.94 15.24
C THR A 193 0.70 11.43 14.99
N HIS A 194 -0.21 11.77 14.08
CA HIS A 194 -0.64 13.14 13.84
C HIS A 194 -1.39 13.71 15.07
N PRO A 195 -1.09 14.93 15.55
CA PRO A 195 -1.63 15.44 16.83
C PRO A 195 -3.15 15.49 16.98
N ASN A 196 -3.89 15.54 15.87
CA ASN A 196 -5.37 15.60 15.89
C ASN A 196 -6.05 14.21 15.81
N VAL A 197 -5.29 13.11 15.85
CA VAL A 197 -5.86 11.76 15.85
C VAL A 197 -6.57 11.48 17.19
N PRO A 198 -7.79 10.90 17.20
CA PRO A 198 -8.45 10.50 18.44
C PRO A 198 -7.64 9.45 19.22
N ILE A 199 -7.46 9.63 20.53
CA ILE A 199 -6.72 8.69 21.37
C ILE A 199 -7.68 7.64 21.93
N GLY A 200 -7.47 6.37 21.59
CA GLY A 200 -8.28 5.24 22.05
C GLY A 200 -8.22 4.02 21.12
N GLY A 201 -9.18 3.10 21.30
CA GLY A 201 -9.41 2.00 20.37
C GLY A 201 -10.34 2.39 19.22
N GLU A 202 -10.77 1.42 18.43
CA GLU A 202 -11.66 1.62 17.26
C GLU A 202 -12.91 2.43 17.61
N GLU A 203 -13.48 2.20 18.79
CA GLU A 203 -14.66 2.88 19.35
C GLU A 203 -14.48 4.38 19.60
N SER A 204 -13.23 4.84 19.69
CA SER A 204 -12.86 6.25 19.89
C SER A 204 -12.68 7.02 18.57
N SER A 205 -12.88 6.36 17.41
CA SER A 205 -12.77 6.99 16.08
C SER A 205 -13.93 7.96 15.82
N VAL A 206 -13.63 9.11 15.19
CA VAL A 206 -14.57 10.24 15.11
C VAL A 206 -15.16 10.38 13.70
N ILE A 207 -16.48 10.56 13.60
CA ILE A 207 -17.14 10.84 12.31
C ILE A 207 -16.70 12.22 11.79
N ARG A 208 -16.03 12.24 10.64
CA ARG A 208 -15.66 13.45 9.89
C ARG A 208 -16.83 13.97 9.05
N LYS A 209 -17.56 13.07 8.40
CA LYS A 209 -18.65 13.37 7.46
C LYS A 209 -19.68 12.24 7.43
N MET A 210 -20.92 12.58 7.12
CA MET A 210 -22.02 11.67 6.78
C MET A 210 -22.58 12.09 5.42
N VAL A 211 -22.81 11.15 4.52
CA VAL A 211 -23.19 11.41 3.12
C VAL A 211 -24.39 10.53 2.73
N GLY A 212 -25.41 11.14 2.15
CA GLY A 212 -26.69 10.48 1.83
C GLY A 212 -27.50 10.10 3.08
N SER A 213 -28.46 9.21 2.90
CA SER A 213 -29.30 8.61 3.96
C SER A 213 -29.60 7.14 3.60
N PRO A 214 -29.93 6.27 4.56
CA PRO A 214 -30.34 4.90 4.24
C PRO A 214 -31.56 4.91 3.31
N ARG A 215 -31.64 3.93 2.39
CA ARG A 215 -32.87 3.69 1.64
C ARG A 215 -33.94 3.15 2.59
N GLU A 216 -35.12 3.77 2.60
CA GLU A 216 -36.31 3.16 3.20
C GLU A 216 -36.89 2.13 2.22
N PHE A 217 -37.20 0.93 2.74
CA PHE A 217 -37.74 -0.18 1.96
C PHE A 217 -39.19 -0.45 2.40
N THR A 218 -40.09 -0.56 1.43
CA THR A 218 -41.52 -0.89 1.66
C THR A 218 -41.80 -2.40 1.68
N PHE A 219 -40.75 -3.22 1.53
CA PHE A 219 -40.77 -4.67 1.44
C PHE A 219 -39.66 -5.27 2.32
N ASN A 220 -39.73 -6.59 2.55
CA ASN A 220 -38.69 -7.29 3.31
C ASN A 220 -37.38 -7.33 2.49
N ILE A 221 -36.35 -6.64 2.97
CA ILE A 221 -35.01 -6.68 2.37
C ILE A 221 -34.42 -8.10 2.43
N LYS A 222 -33.63 -8.42 1.42
CA LYS A 222 -32.78 -9.60 1.33
C LYS A 222 -31.33 -9.21 1.54
N ASP A 223 -30.52 -10.09 2.12
CA ASP A 223 -29.07 -9.87 2.18
C ASP A 223 -28.38 -10.22 0.84
N HIS A 224 -27.10 -9.90 0.70
CA HIS A 224 -26.35 -10.23 -0.52
C HIS A 224 -26.21 -11.75 -0.78
N LEU A 225 -26.38 -12.63 0.22
CA LEU A 225 -26.37 -14.09 0.02
C LEU A 225 -27.68 -14.58 -0.57
N GLU A 226 -28.81 -14.05 -0.09
CA GLU A 226 -30.14 -14.33 -0.61
C GLU A 226 -30.29 -13.82 -2.05
N LEU A 227 -29.96 -12.55 -2.30
CA LEU A 227 -29.92 -11.98 -3.65
C LEU A 227 -28.94 -12.74 -4.55
N GLY A 228 -27.74 -13.01 -4.05
CA GLY A 228 -26.71 -13.74 -4.79
C GLY A 228 -27.08 -15.18 -5.15
N LYS A 229 -28.00 -15.79 -4.41
CA LYS A 229 -28.56 -17.12 -4.69
C LYS A 229 -29.73 -17.06 -5.67
N GLU A 230 -30.65 -16.11 -5.53
CA GLU A 230 -31.80 -15.98 -6.44
C GLU A 230 -31.40 -15.53 -7.85
N LEU A 231 -30.36 -14.70 -7.94
CA LEU A 231 -29.82 -14.16 -9.20
C LEU A 231 -28.70 -15.04 -9.82
N ASP A 232 -28.33 -16.16 -9.16
CA ASP A 232 -27.22 -17.05 -9.55
C ASP A 232 -25.88 -16.31 -9.72
N LEU A 233 -25.55 -15.43 -8.78
CA LEU A 233 -24.36 -14.56 -8.85
C LEU A 233 -23.13 -15.15 -8.18
N PHE A 234 -23.30 -16.01 -7.17
CA PHE A 234 -22.20 -16.54 -6.36
C PHE A 234 -22.22 -18.07 -6.28
N ASP A 235 -21.03 -18.67 -6.15
CA ASP A 235 -20.88 -20.07 -5.77
C ASP A 235 -19.86 -20.20 -4.63
N PHE A 236 -20.36 -20.33 -3.41
CA PHE A 236 -19.55 -20.54 -2.21
C PHE A 236 -19.29 -22.03 -1.95
N ASP A 237 -20.21 -22.91 -2.32
CA ASP A 237 -20.11 -24.34 -2.06
C ASP A 237 -19.06 -24.98 -2.99
N ALA A 238 -19.08 -24.67 -4.29
CA ALA A 238 -18.04 -25.11 -5.22
C ALA A 238 -16.66 -24.50 -4.88
N ALA A 239 -16.61 -23.28 -4.33
CA ALA A 239 -15.36 -22.66 -3.89
C ALA A 239 -14.83 -23.30 -2.60
N ALA A 240 -15.70 -23.69 -1.67
CA ALA A 240 -15.34 -24.40 -0.46
C ALA A 240 -14.72 -25.77 -0.75
N GLU A 241 -15.26 -26.52 -1.73
CA GLU A 241 -14.73 -27.81 -2.16
C GLU A 241 -13.35 -27.67 -2.88
N VAL A 242 -13.16 -26.60 -3.66
CA VAL A 242 -11.94 -26.42 -4.50
C VAL A 242 -10.81 -25.65 -3.79
N SER A 243 -11.11 -24.78 -2.83
CA SER A 243 -10.12 -23.89 -2.20
C SER A 243 -10.33 -23.66 -0.69
N GLY A 244 -11.34 -24.27 -0.07
CA GLY A 244 -11.66 -24.08 1.33
C GLY A 244 -12.56 -22.87 1.62
N SER A 245 -12.87 -22.67 2.91
CA SER A 245 -13.79 -21.61 3.33
C SER A 245 -13.24 -20.19 3.07
N LYS A 246 -14.14 -19.21 2.99
CA LYS A 246 -13.84 -17.79 2.65
C LYS A 246 -13.29 -17.56 1.22
N PHE A 247 -13.46 -18.52 0.31
CA PHE A 247 -13.36 -18.34 -1.15
C PHE A 247 -14.76 -18.35 -1.79
N TYR A 248 -14.85 -17.91 -3.06
CA TYR A 248 -16.10 -17.79 -3.83
C TYR A 248 -15.79 -17.84 -5.34
N TYR A 249 -16.73 -18.35 -6.14
CA TYR A 249 -16.83 -18.00 -7.55
C TYR A 249 -17.84 -16.87 -7.74
N LEU A 250 -17.51 -15.89 -8.59
CA LEU A 250 -18.51 -15.01 -9.20
C LEU A 250 -19.06 -15.69 -10.46
N LYS A 251 -20.36 -15.50 -10.71
CA LYS A 251 -21.09 -16.03 -11.86
C LYS A 251 -21.87 -14.91 -12.55
N ASN A 252 -22.12 -15.11 -13.84
CA ASN A 252 -23.03 -14.31 -14.65
C ASN A 252 -22.81 -12.78 -14.49
N GLU A 253 -23.86 -12.03 -14.15
CA GLU A 253 -23.84 -10.56 -14.07
C GLU A 253 -22.92 -10.03 -12.96
N ALA A 254 -22.56 -10.82 -11.94
CA ALA A 254 -21.59 -10.40 -10.93
C ALA A 254 -20.14 -10.40 -11.44
N VAL A 255 -19.80 -11.26 -12.41
CA VAL A 255 -18.50 -11.20 -13.11
C VAL A 255 -18.40 -9.89 -13.91
N LEU A 256 -19.50 -9.50 -14.56
CA LEU A 256 -19.58 -8.21 -15.23
C LEU A 256 -19.47 -7.04 -14.24
N LEU A 257 -20.11 -7.14 -13.07
CA LEU A 257 -20.09 -6.10 -12.03
C LEU A 257 -18.70 -5.90 -11.42
N GLU A 258 -17.94 -6.96 -11.16
CA GLU A 258 -16.53 -6.85 -10.75
C GLU A 258 -15.71 -6.13 -11.83
N MET A 259 -15.79 -6.58 -13.08
CA MET A 259 -15.07 -5.94 -14.19
C MET A 259 -15.51 -4.48 -14.40
N ALA A 260 -16.79 -4.17 -14.19
CA ALA A 260 -17.32 -2.82 -14.29
C ALA A 260 -16.77 -1.92 -13.18
N LEU A 261 -16.79 -2.36 -11.93
CA LEU A 261 -16.22 -1.63 -10.78
C LEU A 261 -14.72 -1.37 -10.93
N ILE A 262 -13.94 -2.36 -11.39
CA ILE A 262 -12.50 -2.20 -11.63
C ILE A 262 -12.25 -1.13 -12.70
N ASN A 263 -12.90 -1.25 -13.86
CA ASN A 263 -12.68 -0.31 -14.98
C ASN A 263 -13.18 1.10 -14.65
N TRP A 264 -14.35 1.23 -14.00
CA TRP A 264 -14.89 2.50 -13.54
C TRP A 264 -13.94 3.18 -12.55
N ALA A 265 -13.51 2.49 -11.48
CA ALA A 265 -12.65 3.08 -10.47
C ALA A 265 -11.30 3.53 -11.05
N ILE A 266 -10.68 2.73 -11.92
CA ILE A 266 -9.45 3.14 -12.63
C ILE A 266 -9.72 4.37 -13.52
N ALA A 267 -10.82 4.40 -14.27
CA ALA A 267 -11.14 5.48 -15.19
C ALA A 267 -11.43 6.81 -14.48
N GLU A 268 -12.19 6.79 -13.39
CA GLU A 268 -12.49 7.99 -12.58
C GLU A 268 -11.22 8.52 -11.89
N VAL A 269 -10.46 7.66 -11.21
CA VAL A 269 -9.22 8.04 -10.53
C VAL A 269 -8.14 8.54 -11.52
N SER A 270 -8.10 7.99 -12.74
CA SER A 270 -7.18 8.48 -13.79
C SER A 270 -7.47 9.92 -14.23
N LYS A 271 -8.72 10.42 -14.11
CA LYS A 271 -9.06 11.84 -14.39
C LYS A 271 -8.36 12.78 -13.41
N GLN A 272 -8.12 12.32 -12.17
CA GLN A 272 -7.43 13.06 -11.10
C GLN A 272 -5.88 13.02 -11.24
N GLY A 273 -5.36 12.56 -12.39
CA GLY A 273 -3.94 12.59 -12.74
C GLY A 273 -3.14 11.36 -12.27
N PHE A 274 -3.80 10.32 -11.76
CA PHE A 274 -3.16 9.06 -11.37
C PHE A 274 -2.78 8.24 -12.61
N LYS A 275 -1.59 7.62 -12.59
CA LYS A 275 -1.09 6.77 -13.67
C LYS A 275 -1.55 5.32 -13.45
N PRO A 276 -2.30 4.69 -14.38
CA PRO A 276 -2.79 3.32 -14.19
C PRO A 276 -1.68 2.27 -14.28
N LEU A 277 -1.76 1.25 -13.43
CA LEU A 277 -0.82 0.13 -13.32
C LEU A 277 -1.56 -1.21 -13.12
N ILE A 278 -0.90 -2.30 -13.52
CA ILE A 278 -1.16 -3.66 -13.04
C ILE A 278 0.14 -4.12 -12.37
N THR A 279 0.06 -4.71 -11.18
CA THR A 279 1.22 -5.04 -10.34
C THR A 279 1.52 -6.53 -10.28
N PRO A 280 2.77 -6.96 -10.02
CA PRO A 280 3.07 -8.33 -9.63
C PRO A 280 2.38 -8.69 -8.31
N GLU A 281 1.61 -9.77 -8.31
CA GLU A 281 0.87 -10.25 -7.13
C GLU A 281 1.73 -11.13 -6.20
N ILE A 282 2.89 -11.57 -6.69
CA ILE A 282 3.94 -12.24 -5.94
C ILE A 282 5.11 -11.28 -5.79
N VAL A 283 5.54 -11.04 -4.54
CA VAL A 283 6.64 -10.12 -4.18
C VAL A 283 7.62 -10.80 -3.24
N ARG A 284 8.81 -10.21 -3.04
CA ARG A 284 9.74 -10.66 -2.00
C ARG A 284 9.24 -10.22 -0.62
N SER A 285 9.36 -11.09 0.38
CA SER A 285 8.92 -10.82 1.75
C SER A 285 9.61 -9.59 2.37
N SER A 286 10.84 -9.29 1.97
CA SER A 286 11.55 -8.08 2.37
C SER A 286 10.88 -6.79 1.89
N VAL A 287 10.09 -6.80 0.80
CA VAL A 287 9.30 -5.63 0.36
C VAL A 287 8.07 -5.46 1.26
N VAL A 288 7.40 -6.55 1.64
CA VAL A 288 6.29 -6.55 2.60
C VAL A 288 6.73 -5.99 3.95
N GLU A 289 7.86 -6.47 4.47
CA GLU A 289 8.48 -5.96 5.70
C GLU A 289 8.87 -4.48 5.58
N LYS A 290 9.47 -4.06 4.45
CA LYS A 290 9.81 -2.65 4.17
C LYS A 290 8.58 -1.74 4.13
N CYS A 291 7.45 -2.20 3.61
CA CYS A 291 6.20 -1.43 3.60
C CYS A 291 5.50 -1.34 4.98
N GLY A 292 6.00 -2.05 6.01
CA GLY A 292 5.47 -1.98 7.38
C GLY A 292 4.47 -3.08 7.75
N PHE A 293 4.26 -4.07 6.89
CA PHE A 293 3.39 -5.23 7.16
C PHE A 293 4.10 -6.30 8.01
N GLN A 294 4.65 -5.86 9.16
CA GLN A 294 5.42 -6.72 10.07
C GLN A 294 4.52 -7.54 11.02
N PRO A 295 4.92 -8.77 11.36
CA PRO A 295 4.28 -9.58 12.40
C PRO A 295 4.14 -8.88 13.75
N ARG A 296 2.90 -8.76 14.25
CA ARG A 296 2.59 -8.15 15.56
C ARG A 296 2.77 -9.14 16.72
N GLY A 297 4.03 -9.45 17.02
CA GLY A 297 4.44 -10.18 18.24
C GLY A 297 3.95 -11.63 18.34
N GLN A 298 4.22 -12.27 19.48
CA GLN A 298 3.95 -13.70 19.71
C GLN A 298 2.48 -14.00 20.10
N ASN A 299 1.71 -13.01 20.56
CA ASN A 299 0.36 -13.20 21.10
C ASN A 299 -0.79 -12.80 20.16
N THR A 300 -0.50 -12.28 18.95
CA THR A 300 -1.55 -12.09 17.93
C THR A 300 -1.76 -13.42 17.19
N GLN A 301 -2.75 -14.19 17.63
CA GLN A 301 -2.86 -15.61 17.35
C GLN A 301 -3.28 -15.94 15.90
N ILE A 302 -2.33 -16.43 15.11
CA ILE A 302 -2.29 -17.73 14.42
C ILE A 302 -1.07 -17.68 13.47
N GLY A 303 -0.36 -18.81 13.33
CA GLY A 303 0.95 -18.85 12.67
C GLY A 303 0.93 -18.59 11.16
N VAL A 304 2.12 -18.60 10.56
CA VAL A 304 2.30 -18.64 9.09
C VAL A 304 1.42 -19.75 8.54
N ARG A 305 0.47 -19.42 7.67
CA ARG A 305 -0.07 -20.41 6.73
C ARG A 305 0.76 -20.31 5.46
N THR A 306 1.57 -21.34 5.21
CA THR A 306 2.02 -21.61 3.84
C THR A 306 0.78 -21.84 2.96
N LEU A 307 0.94 -21.64 1.64
CA LEU A 307 -0.13 -22.00 0.70
C LEU A 307 -0.51 -23.49 0.79
N HIS A 308 0.41 -24.37 1.21
CA HIS A 308 0.13 -25.79 1.42
C HIS A 308 -0.85 -26.01 2.58
N GLU A 309 -0.60 -25.41 3.75
CA GLU A 309 -1.44 -25.58 4.94
C GLU A 309 -2.83 -24.92 4.81
N ALA A 310 -2.95 -23.87 4.00
CA ALA A 310 -4.19 -23.16 3.79
C ALA A 310 -5.26 -23.98 3.02
N ILE A 311 -4.83 -24.95 2.22
CA ILE A 311 -5.66 -25.69 1.26
C ILE A 311 -6.06 -27.09 1.80
N GLN A 312 -5.49 -27.53 2.93
CA GLN A 312 -5.74 -28.86 3.50
C GLN A 312 -7.16 -29.01 4.10
N PRO A 313 -7.96 -30.02 3.69
CA PRO A 313 -9.30 -30.24 4.24
C PRO A 313 -9.23 -30.76 5.67
N GLY A 314 -9.55 -29.88 6.63
CA GLY A 314 -9.57 -30.22 8.07
C GLY A 314 -9.22 -29.07 9.02
N ALA A 315 -8.71 -27.94 8.52
CA ALA A 315 -8.18 -26.81 9.29
C ALA A 315 -9.20 -26.01 10.16
N PHE A 316 -10.41 -26.55 10.39
CA PHE A 316 -11.48 -25.96 11.22
C PHE A 316 -12.13 -26.95 12.22
N ALA A 317 -11.50 -28.10 12.47
CA ALA A 317 -11.98 -29.07 13.46
C ALA A 317 -11.76 -28.61 14.91
N ILE A 318 -12.66 -27.76 15.44
CA ILE A 318 -12.73 -27.48 16.89
C ILE A 318 -13.23 -28.75 17.60
N SER A 319 -12.32 -29.46 18.27
CA SER A 319 -12.66 -30.65 19.05
C SER A 319 -13.13 -30.28 20.46
N GLU A 320 -14.43 -30.47 20.73
CA GLU A 320 -14.98 -30.39 22.10
C GLU A 320 -14.52 -31.58 22.97
N LYS A 321 -13.28 -31.52 23.45
CA LYS A 321 -12.80 -32.24 24.65
C LYS A 321 -11.44 -31.70 25.09
N SER A 322 -11.36 -31.17 26.31
CA SER A 322 -10.09 -30.78 26.93
C SER A 322 -9.31 -32.00 27.42
N PRO A 323 -8.05 -32.21 27.00
CA PRO A 323 -7.10 -33.06 27.71
C PRO A 323 -6.55 -32.32 28.94
N ARG A 324 -6.19 -33.07 30.00
CA ARG A 324 -5.40 -32.53 31.12
C ARG A 324 -3.93 -32.38 30.69
N PRO A 325 -3.16 -31.46 31.29
CA PRO A 325 -1.75 -31.26 30.94
C PRO A 325 -0.93 -32.52 31.22
N ALA A 326 -0.03 -32.83 30.29
CA ALA A 326 1.01 -33.84 30.45
C ALA A 326 2.38 -33.15 30.35
N GLU A 327 3.39 -33.71 31.03
CA GLU A 327 4.71 -33.09 31.19
C GLU A 327 5.51 -33.01 29.87
N PRO A 328 6.41 -32.02 29.72
CA PRO A 328 7.06 -31.74 28.45
C PRO A 328 8.08 -32.81 28.06
N LYS A 329 7.98 -33.30 26.83
CA LYS A 329 9.08 -33.99 26.14
C LYS A 329 9.85 -33.02 25.24
N SER A 330 11.14 -33.28 25.09
CA SER A 330 12.14 -32.28 24.73
C SER A 330 12.38 -32.10 23.23
N ASN A 331 12.92 -30.91 22.90
CA ASN A 331 13.75 -30.63 21.73
C ASN A 331 13.13 -30.77 20.32
N ILE A 332 12.17 -29.90 20.01
CA ILE A 332 12.08 -29.29 18.66
C ILE A 332 12.00 -27.77 18.86
N THR A 333 13.08 -27.05 18.52
CA THR A 333 13.16 -25.59 18.59
C THR A 333 12.84 -24.96 17.23
N ASP A 334 11.61 -25.15 16.75
CA ASP A 334 11.14 -24.46 15.55
C ASP A 334 10.60 -23.06 15.92
N THR A 335 11.46 -22.05 15.78
CA THR A 335 11.19 -20.68 16.22
C THR A 335 10.83 -19.80 15.02
N SER A 336 9.78 -20.18 14.28
CA SER A 336 9.42 -19.58 12.99
C SER A 336 7.99 -19.00 12.89
N MET A 337 7.23 -18.94 13.99
CA MET A 337 5.89 -18.32 14.02
C MET A 337 5.94 -16.80 13.78
N LEU A 338 5.75 -16.42 12.52
CA LEU A 338 5.58 -15.04 12.05
C LEU A 338 4.09 -14.82 11.69
N SER A 339 3.40 -13.95 12.42
CA SER A 339 2.00 -13.58 12.17
C SER A 339 1.86 -12.67 10.94
N PHE A 340 1.97 -13.25 9.74
CA PHE A 340 1.72 -12.53 8.49
C PHE A 340 0.21 -12.41 8.19
N MET A 341 -0.23 -11.20 7.85
CA MET A 341 -1.55 -10.96 7.24
C MET A 341 -1.66 -11.51 5.80
N VAL A 342 -0.55 -11.97 5.23
CA VAL A 342 -0.39 -12.42 3.84
C VAL A 342 0.17 -13.85 3.78
N TYR A 343 -0.05 -14.55 2.67
CA TYR A 343 0.44 -15.92 2.47
C TYR A 343 1.88 -15.96 2.00
N SER A 344 2.71 -16.79 2.63
CA SER A 344 4.10 -17.04 2.23
C SER A 344 4.21 -18.24 1.28
N ILE A 345 5.10 -18.14 0.28
CA ILE A 345 5.40 -19.23 -0.64
C ILE A 345 6.54 -20.07 -0.02
N GLU A 346 6.23 -21.32 0.28
CA GLU A 346 7.16 -22.28 0.91
C GLU A 346 8.49 -22.41 0.14
N ASN A 347 9.59 -22.61 0.87
CA ASN A 347 10.95 -22.77 0.32
C ASN A 347 11.42 -21.60 -0.59
N SER A 348 10.88 -20.39 -0.40
CA SER A 348 11.24 -19.19 -1.16
C SER A 348 11.34 -17.94 -0.27
N ASP A 349 11.89 -16.85 -0.81
CA ASP A 349 11.85 -15.51 -0.20
C ASP A 349 10.62 -14.68 -0.64
N HIS A 350 9.57 -15.33 -1.16
CA HIS A 350 8.40 -14.67 -1.75
C HIS A 350 7.08 -14.94 -1.01
N CYS A 351 6.12 -14.05 -1.22
CA CYS A 351 4.78 -14.08 -0.65
C CYS A 351 3.76 -13.41 -1.60
N LEU A 352 2.47 -13.69 -1.38
CA LEU A 352 1.38 -13.02 -2.07
C LEU A 352 1.09 -11.66 -1.44
N ILE A 353 0.62 -10.69 -2.23
CA ILE A 353 0.30 -9.34 -1.75
C ILE A 353 -1.05 -9.27 -1.04
N GLY A 354 -1.12 -8.58 0.10
CA GLY A 354 -2.38 -8.24 0.79
C GLY A 354 -3.04 -6.94 0.30
N THR A 355 -2.35 -6.21 -0.58
CA THR A 355 -2.77 -5.00 -1.28
C THR A 355 -1.72 -4.62 -2.36
N ALA A 356 -2.15 -3.99 -3.46
CA ALA A 356 -1.27 -3.38 -4.46
C ALA A 356 -0.37 -2.25 -3.91
N GLU A 357 -0.66 -1.71 -2.72
CA GLU A 357 0.22 -0.79 -2.00
C GLU A 357 1.66 -1.31 -1.90
N ILE A 358 1.84 -2.61 -1.68
CA ILE A 358 3.14 -3.23 -1.47
C ILE A 358 4.02 -3.14 -2.74
N PRO A 359 3.60 -3.66 -3.92
CA PRO A 359 4.38 -3.54 -5.14
C PRO A 359 4.45 -2.11 -5.69
N VAL A 360 3.43 -1.26 -5.50
CA VAL A 360 3.51 0.15 -5.91
C VAL A 360 4.49 0.92 -5.03
N GLY A 361 4.44 0.77 -3.71
CA GLY A 361 5.44 1.33 -2.79
C GLY A 361 6.87 0.89 -3.13
N GLY A 362 7.03 -0.40 -3.48
CA GLY A 362 8.29 -0.97 -3.94
C GLY A 362 8.80 -0.49 -5.30
N ILE A 363 8.00 0.17 -6.14
CA ILE A 363 8.35 0.45 -7.54
C ILE A 363 9.55 1.41 -7.71
N HIS A 364 9.79 2.28 -6.72
CA HIS A 364 10.90 3.24 -6.68
C HIS A 364 11.96 2.89 -5.62
N MET A 365 11.98 1.64 -5.13
CA MET A 365 12.87 1.18 -4.05
C MET A 365 14.36 1.50 -4.35
N ASP A 366 15.05 2.01 -3.32
CA ASP A 366 16.46 2.38 -3.31
C ASP A 366 16.89 3.42 -4.38
N SER A 367 15.93 4.23 -4.87
CA SER A 367 16.15 5.30 -5.86
C SER A 367 16.18 6.74 -5.29
N ILE A 368 16.62 7.69 -6.12
CA ILE A 368 16.51 9.13 -5.89
C ILE A 368 15.70 9.74 -7.03
N LEU A 369 14.48 10.17 -6.72
CA LEU A 369 13.53 10.82 -7.62
C LEU A 369 13.92 12.28 -7.90
N LEU A 370 13.50 12.81 -9.04
CA LEU A 370 13.57 14.24 -9.35
C LEU A 370 12.41 14.95 -8.64
N GLU A 371 12.64 16.13 -8.05
CA GLU A 371 11.57 16.90 -7.42
C GLU A 371 10.48 17.30 -8.44
N ALA A 372 10.88 17.61 -9.68
CA ALA A 372 9.96 17.96 -10.76
C ALA A 372 9.01 16.83 -11.21
N ASP A 373 9.27 15.59 -10.80
CA ASP A 373 8.37 14.44 -11.04
C ASP A 373 7.35 14.25 -9.90
N LEU A 374 7.48 14.98 -8.78
CA LEU A 374 6.58 14.87 -7.62
C LEU A 374 5.38 15.83 -7.76
N PRO A 375 4.14 15.40 -7.42
CA PRO A 375 3.77 14.09 -6.89
C PRO A 375 3.74 12.99 -7.97
N LEU A 376 4.24 11.80 -7.64
CA LEU A 376 4.01 10.60 -8.43
C LEU A 376 2.75 9.90 -7.91
N LYS A 377 1.64 10.06 -8.64
CA LYS A 377 0.34 9.44 -8.36
C LYS A 377 0.12 8.18 -9.21
N TYR A 378 -0.28 7.08 -8.59
CA TYR A 378 -0.50 5.78 -9.25
C TYR A 378 -1.85 5.17 -8.84
N VAL A 379 -2.59 4.61 -9.79
CA VAL A 379 -3.76 3.78 -9.51
C VAL A 379 -3.49 2.36 -10.00
N ALA A 380 -3.65 1.36 -9.14
CA ALA A 380 -3.25 -0.02 -9.41
C ALA A 380 -4.38 -1.01 -9.13
N TYR A 381 -4.60 -1.93 -10.05
CA TYR A 381 -5.46 -3.10 -9.83
C TYR A 381 -4.60 -4.35 -9.52
N SER A 382 -5.05 -5.12 -8.53
CA SER A 382 -4.58 -6.48 -8.27
C SER A 382 -5.63 -7.30 -7.52
N HIS A 383 -5.44 -8.62 -7.51
CA HIS A 383 -5.96 -9.45 -6.42
C HIS A 383 -5.16 -9.16 -5.13
N CYS A 384 -5.83 -9.38 -4.00
CA CYS A 384 -5.32 -9.21 -2.66
C CYS A 384 -5.58 -10.51 -1.89
N PHE A 385 -4.55 -11.06 -1.27
CA PHE A 385 -4.57 -12.35 -0.59
C PHE A 385 -4.32 -12.14 0.91
N ARG A 386 -5.30 -12.49 1.76
CA ARG A 386 -5.23 -12.24 3.21
C ARG A 386 -5.54 -13.48 4.02
N THR A 387 -4.72 -13.73 5.05
CA THR A 387 -4.83 -14.92 5.91
C THR A 387 -6.04 -14.88 6.85
N GLU A 388 -6.65 -13.70 7.07
CA GLU A 388 -7.86 -13.46 7.87
C GLU A 388 -7.89 -14.20 9.23
N ALA A 389 -6.70 -14.31 9.84
CA ALA A 389 -6.46 -14.88 11.16
C ALA A 389 -7.17 -14.07 12.26
N GLY A 390 -7.61 -14.74 13.32
CA GLY A 390 -8.37 -14.14 14.42
C GLY A 390 -9.81 -13.71 14.07
N ALA A 391 -10.17 -13.54 12.80
CA ALA A 391 -11.47 -13.04 12.37
C ALA A 391 -12.58 -14.12 12.38
N ALA A 392 -13.11 -14.37 13.58
CA ALA A 392 -14.34 -15.13 13.84
C ALA A 392 -15.53 -14.19 14.12
N GLY A 393 -16.75 -14.62 13.76
CA GLY A 393 -17.98 -13.84 13.97
C GLY A 393 -18.88 -13.78 12.72
N THR A 394 -20.02 -13.08 12.81
CA THR A 394 -21.02 -12.99 11.73
C THR A 394 -20.46 -12.38 10.43
N ALA A 395 -19.54 -11.43 10.53
CA ALA A 395 -18.83 -10.80 9.40
C ALA A 395 -17.84 -11.73 8.67
N SER A 396 -17.93 -13.05 8.87
CA SER A 396 -17.18 -14.08 8.13
C SER A 396 -18.01 -14.85 7.10
N ARG A 397 -19.31 -14.53 6.97
CA ARG A 397 -20.19 -15.09 5.93
C ARG A 397 -20.22 -14.17 4.70
N GLY A 398 -20.30 -14.77 3.52
CA GLY A 398 -20.40 -14.05 2.25
C GLY A 398 -19.15 -13.28 1.86
N LEU A 399 -19.33 -12.19 1.12
CA LEU A 399 -18.25 -11.46 0.47
C LEU A 399 -17.50 -10.46 1.36
N TYR A 400 -18.00 -10.16 2.57
CA TYR A 400 -17.47 -9.07 3.40
C TYR A 400 -16.01 -9.28 3.85
N ARG A 401 -15.60 -10.54 4.07
CA ARG A 401 -14.27 -10.91 4.57
C ARG A 401 -13.81 -12.27 4.01
N VAL A 402 -13.06 -12.19 2.92
CA VAL A 402 -12.66 -13.31 2.05
C VAL A 402 -11.14 -13.43 1.95
N HIS A 403 -10.63 -14.63 1.63
CA HIS A 403 -9.18 -14.88 1.55
C HIS A 403 -8.52 -14.31 0.27
N GLN A 404 -9.28 -14.17 -0.81
CA GLN A 404 -8.85 -13.57 -2.08
C GLN A 404 -9.89 -12.54 -2.54
N PHE A 405 -9.44 -11.37 -2.98
CA PHE A 405 -10.34 -10.35 -3.55
C PHE A 405 -9.64 -9.36 -4.49
N SER A 406 -10.37 -8.91 -5.52
CA SER A 406 -9.96 -7.79 -6.36
C SER A 406 -10.01 -6.46 -5.60
N LYS A 407 -9.00 -5.60 -5.80
CA LYS A 407 -8.96 -4.23 -5.26
C LYS A 407 -8.35 -3.25 -6.27
N VAL A 408 -8.87 -2.02 -6.29
CA VAL A 408 -8.24 -0.87 -6.95
C VAL A 408 -7.68 0.06 -5.88
N GLU A 409 -6.38 0.31 -5.94
CA GLU A 409 -5.60 1.08 -4.96
C GLU A 409 -5.05 2.38 -5.56
N MET A 410 -5.14 3.47 -4.81
CA MET A 410 -4.43 4.72 -5.04
C MET A 410 -3.15 4.76 -4.21
N PHE A 411 -2.05 5.25 -4.79
CA PHE A 411 -0.79 5.47 -4.10
C PHE A 411 -0.15 6.78 -4.56
N ILE A 412 0.46 7.53 -3.62
CA ILE A 412 1.14 8.80 -3.91
C ILE A 412 2.54 8.80 -3.26
N PHE A 413 3.55 9.19 -4.03
CA PHE A 413 4.83 9.69 -3.51
C PHE A 413 4.87 11.21 -3.65
N CYS A 414 5.12 11.94 -2.57
CA CYS A 414 5.15 13.41 -2.57
C CYS A 414 6.29 13.98 -1.72
N ARG A 415 6.44 15.31 -1.72
CA ARG A 415 7.33 16.02 -0.79
C ARG A 415 6.71 16.04 0.62
N PRO A 416 7.51 16.13 1.70
CA PRO A 416 6.99 16.10 3.06
C PRO A 416 5.90 17.14 3.36
N GLU A 417 6.08 18.36 2.88
CA GLU A 417 5.18 19.50 3.07
C GLU A 417 3.80 19.32 2.41
N ASP A 418 3.72 18.56 1.31
CA ASP A 418 2.47 18.38 0.57
C ASP A 418 1.61 17.23 1.14
N SER A 419 2.16 16.36 2.01
CA SER A 419 1.50 15.08 2.33
C SER A 419 0.13 15.23 2.99
N ASN A 420 -0.08 16.26 3.81
CA ASN A 420 -1.39 16.49 4.42
C ASN A 420 -2.43 16.98 3.39
N LEU A 421 -2.00 17.71 2.35
CA LEU A 421 -2.87 18.10 1.24
C LEU A 421 -3.28 16.86 0.43
N TYR A 422 -2.34 15.98 0.11
CA TYR A 422 -2.66 14.75 -0.63
C TYR A 422 -3.47 13.74 0.20
N HIS A 423 -3.40 13.77 1.53
CA HIS A 423 -4.28 12.92 2.36
C HIS A 423 -5.74 13.38 2.30
N GLU A 424 -5.97 14.69 2.36
CA GLU A 424 -7.30 15.29 2.19
C GLU A 424 -7.79 15.21 0.72
N GLU A 425 -6.88 15.16 -0.27
CA GLU A 425 -7.24 14.86 -1.68
C GLU A 425 -7.74 13.42 -1.85
N LEU A 426 -7.03 12.43 -1.29
CA LEU A 426 -7.39 11.01 -1.43
C LEU A 426 -8.78 10.69 -0.87
N ILE A 427 -9.11 11.19 0.34
CA ILE A 427 -10.45 11.01 0.93
C ILE A 427 -11.52 11.77 0.15
N ALA A 428 -11.20 12.92 -0.46
CA ALA A 428 -12.15 13.63 -1.34
C ALA A 428 -12.47 12.82 -2.62
N ILE A 429 -11.49 12.11 -3.19
CA ILE A 429 -11.71 11.21 -4.33
C ILE A 429 -12.57 10.01 -3.91
N GLU A 430 -12.31 9.41 -2.75
CA GLU A 430 -13.15 8.34 -2.19
C GLU A 430 -14.60 8.81 -1.96
N GLU A 431 -14.77 9.99 -1.36
CA GLU A 431 -16.09 10.61 -1.19
C GLU A 431 -16.81 10.85 -2.53
N GLU A 432 -16.12 11.35 -3.56
CA GLU A 432 -16.69 11.55 -4.91
C GLU A 432 -17.10 10.23 -5.55
N LEU A 433 -16.22 9.21 -5.54
CA LEU A 433 -16.47 7.88 -6.08
C LEU A 433 -17.74 7.27 -5.47
N PHE A 434 -17.82 7.16 -4.14
CA PHE A 434 -18.94 6.51 -3.48
C PHE A 434 -20.23 7.34 -3.53
N SER A 435 -20.14 8.67 -3.55
CA SER A 435 -21.30 9.55 -3.80
C SER A 435 -21.87 9.39 -5.20
N SER A 436 -21.01 9.24 -6.22
CA SER A 436 -21.45 9.09 -7.63
C SER A 436 -22.21 7.78 -7.87
N LEU A 437 -21.88 6.71 -7.12
CA LEU A 437 -22.63 5.46 -7.10
C LEU A 437 -23.95 5.55 -6.33
N GLY A 438 -24.22 6.65 -5.61
CA GLY A 438 -25.43 6.83 -4.82
C GLY A 438 -25.41 6.11 -3.46
N LEU A 439 -24.24 5.77 -2.92
CA LEU A 439 -24.14 5.08 -1.63
C LEU A 439 -24.38 6.02 -0.45
N HIS A 440 -25.02 5.49 0.60
CA HIS A 440 -25.01 6.12 1.92
C HIS A 440 -23.78 5.65 2.70
N PHE A 441 -22.97 6.59 3.18
CA PHE A 441 -21.73 6.29 3.88
C PHE A 441 -21.33 7.38 4.89
N LYS A 442 -20.37 7.05 5.75
CA LYS A 442 -19.68 7.97 6.65
C LYS A 442 -18.17 7.86 6.47
N THR A 443 -17.46 8.95 6.74
CA THR A 443 -15.99 8.96 6.78
C THR A 443 -15.52 9.17 8.22
N LEU A 444 -14.48 8.46 8.65
CA LEU A 444 -13.96 8.44 10.03
C LEU A 444 -12.54 9.00 10.11
N ASP A 445 -12.18 9.69 11.20
CA ASP A 445 -10.79 9.89 11.64
C ASP A 445 -10.46 8.75 12.61
N MET A 446 -9.61 7.82 12.18
CA MET A 446 -9.40 6.58 12.91
C MET A 446 -8.50 6.78 14.14
N ALA A 447 -8.89 6.20 15.26
CA ALA A 447 -8.20 6.36 16.53
C ALA A 447 -6.80 5.71 16.55
N THR A 448 -5.98 6.12 17.53
CA THR A 448 -4.58 5.70 17.68
C THR A 448 -4.37 4.18 17.63
N GLY A 449 -5.26 3.39 18.23
CA GLY A 449 -5.16 1.93 18.26
C GLY A 449 -5.28 1.24 16.89
N ASP A 450 -5.96 1.87 15.92
CA ASP A 450 -6.26 1.27 14.61
C ASP A 450 -5.43 1.83 13.43
N LEU A 451 -4.52 2.78 13.68
CA LEU A 451 -3.62 3.35 12.65
C LEU A 451 -2.63 2.35 11.99
N GLY A 452 -2.75 1.03 12.23
CA GLY A 452 -1.73 0.05 11.84
C GLY A 452 -0.35 0.39 12.43
N ALA A 453 0.72 0.05 11.70
CA ALA A 453 2.09 0.47 12.02
C ALA A 453 2.61 1.66 11.17
N PRO A 454 2.36 1.74 9.84
CA PRO A 454 2.98 2.78 9.01
C PRO A 454 2.22 4.12 9.00
N ALA A 455 0.91 4.14 9.22
CA ALA A 455 0.13 5.37 9.10
C ALA A 455 0.45 6.37 10.22
N TYR A 456 0.64 7.63 9.84
CA TYR A 456 0.70 8.82 10.69
C TYR A 456 -0.71 9.34 11.00
N ARG A 457 -1.63 9.19 10.04
CA ARG A 457 -3.09 9.42 10.15
C ARG A 457 -3.81 8.51 9.15
N LYS A 458 -4.98 7.99 9.51
CA LYS A 458 -5.82 7.09 8.71
C LYS A 458 -7.25 7.60 8.72
N PHE A 459 -7.87 7.66 7.54
CA PHE A 459 -9.31 7.90 7.38
C PHE A 459 -9.94 6.64 6.80
N ASP A 460 -11.08 6.22 7.34
CA ASP A 460 -11.84 5.10 6.79
C ASP A 460 -13.17 5.58 6.24
N VAL A 461 -13.68 4.88 5.22
CA VAL A 461 -15.02 5.07 4.69
C VAL A 461 -15.83 3.82 4.99
N GLU A 462 -16.92 3.97 5.74
CA GLU A 462 -17.88 2.88 5.96
C GLU A 462 -19.20 3.19 5.26
N ALA A 463 -19.67 2.26 4.42
CA ALA A 463 -20.95 2.37 3.73
C ALA A 463 -22.05 1.55 4.44
N TRP A 464 -23.30 1.97 4.28
CA TRP A 464 -24.46 1.29 4.84
C TRP A 464 -24.72 -0.04 4.11
N MET A 465 -24.90 -1.11 4.89
CA MET A 465 -25.20 -2.46 4.39
C MET A 465 -26.52 -2.92 5.03
N PRO A 466 -27.67 -2.76 4.32
CA PRO A 466 -28.99 -3.11 4.83
C PRO A 466 -29.10 -4.51 5.45
N GLY A 467 -28.50 -5.54 4.83
CA GLY A 467 -28.52 -6.92 5.32
C GLY A 467 -27.71 -7.13 6.61
N LEU A 468 -26.73 -6.27 6.89
CA LEU A 468 -26.02 -6.25 8.17
C LEU A 468 -26.67 -5.32 9.22
N GLY A 469 -27.63 -4.47 8.82
CA GLY A 469 -28.26 -3.47 9.70
C GLY A 469 -27.31 -2.42 10.25
N ARG A 470 -26.14 -2.21 9.61
CA ARG A 470 -25.09 -1.29 10.07
C ARG A 470 -24.23 -0.77 8.92
N PHE A 471 -23.37 0.19 9.23
CA PHE A 471 -22.23 0.55 8.40
C PHE A 471 -21.14 -0.54 8.43
N GLY A 472 -20.35 -0.63 7.35
CA GLY A 472 -19.12 -1.40 7.31
C GLY A 472 -18.08 -0.78 6.36
N GLU A 473 -16.81 -0.77 6.78
CA GLU A 473 -15.61 -0.38 6.02
C GLU A 473 -15.67 -0.84 4.54
N ILE A 474 -15.61 0.10 3.61
CA ILE A 474 -15.39 -0.12 2.18
C ILE A 474 -14.07 0.48 1.67
N SER A 475 -13.50 1.45 2.41
CA SER A 475 -12.17 2.00 2.12
C SER A 475 -11.40 2.41 3.38
N SER A 476 -10.08 2.55 3.23
CA SER A 476 -9.20 3.30 4.11
C SER A 476 -8.13 4.05 3.31
N ALA A 477 -7.78 5.26 3.77
CA ALA A 477 -6.79 6.17 3.21
C ALA A 477 -5.78 6.62 4.29
N SER A 478 -4.50 6.38 4.07
CA SER A 478 -3.43 6.67 5.04
C SER A 478 -2.36 7.62 4.50
N ASN A 479 -1.99 8.60 5.31
CA ASN A 479 -0.68 9.25 5.19
C ASN A 479 0.34 8.44 6.01
N CYS A 480 1.39 7.93 5.38
CA CYS A 480 2.45 7.13 6.02
C CYS A 480 3.75 7.91 6.27
N THR A 481 3.75 9.22 6.00
CA THR A 481 4.93 10.10 6.03
C THR A 481 6.17 9.43 5.43
N ASP A 482 7.35 9.52 6.06
CA ASP A 482 8.58 8.88 5.57
C ASP A 482 8.80 7.46 6.14
N TYR A 483 7.82 6.87 6.83
CA TYR A 483 7.96 5.56 7.50
C TYR A 483 8.32 4.43 6.52
N GLN A 484 7.66 4.41 5.37
CA GLN A 484 7.89 3.40 4.32
C GLN A 484 9.09 3.78 3.45
N SER A 485 9.25 5.05 3.07
CA SER A 485 10.36 5.50 2.23
C SER A 485 11.73 5.38 2.93
N ARG A 486 11.81 5.53 4.26
CA ARG A 486 13.00 5.19 5.07
C ARG A 486 13.39 3.72 5.02
N ARG A 487 12.42 2.82 4.84
CA ARG A 487 12.60 1.37 4.78
C ARG A 487 12.90 0.90 3.35
N LEU A 488 12.21 1.50 2.39
CA LEU A 488 12.36 1.30 0.94
C LEU A 488 13.51 2.10 0.33
N GLY A 489 14.20 2.96 1.07
CA GLY A 489 15.35 3.76 0.58
C GLY A 489 14.99 4.93 -0.36
N ILE A 490 13.70 5.23 -0.55
CA ILE A 490 13.18 6.13 -1.59
C ILE A 490 13.37 7.58 -1.19
N ARG A 491 14.11 8.34 -2.01
CA ARG A 491 14.47 9.73 -1.72
C ARG A 491 14.16 10.64 -2.90
N PHE A 492 14.25 11.94 -2.68
CA PHE A 492 14.33 12.95 -3.75
C PHE A 492 15.44 13.96 -3.43
N ARG A 493 15.85 14.75 -4.42
CA ARG A 493 16.73 15.92 -4.21
C ARG A 493 15.93 17.21 -4.39
N PRO A 494 15.74 18.03 -3.34
CA PRO A 494 15.16 19.37 -3.48
C PRO A 494 16.02 20.25 -4.38
N SER A 495 15.35 21.07 -5.20
CA SER A 495 15.96 21.84 -6.29
C SER A 495 16.83 22.99 -5.77
N ASP A 496 16.29 23.83 -4.88
CA ASP A 496 17.10 24.71 -4.02
C ASP A 496 16.27 25.36 -2.89
N ALA A 497 16.75 25.27 -1.63
CA ALA A 497 16.27 26.08 -0.51
C ALA A 497 17.25 26.09 0.68
N SER A 498 17.65 27.28 1.13
CA SER A 498 18.40 27.62 2.37
C SER A 498 19.80 27.02 2.62
N THR A 499 20.19 25.87 2.07
CA THR A 499 21.49 25.22 2.37
C THR A 499 22.68 25.78 1.59
N ILE A 500 22.92 27.09 1.73
CA ILE A 500 24.22 27.73 1.40
C ILE A 500 25.26 27.33 2.47
N LEU A 501 25.57 26.04 2.53
CA LEU A 501 26.65 25.50 3.36
C LEU A 501 28.00 25.83 2.71
N LYS A 502 28.50 27.01 3.08
CA LYS A 502 29.91 27.46 3.09
C LYS A 502 30.81 26.78 2.04
N LYS A 503 31.10 27.48 0.94
CA LYS A 503 32.14 27.12 -0.07
C LYS A 503 33.40 26.56 0.62
N GLY A 504 33.58 25.24 0.60
CA GLY A 504 34.50 24.62 1.57
C GLY A 504 35.07 23.23 1.29
N LYS A 505 34.60 22.48 0.26
CA LYS A 505 35.28 21.33 -0.41
C LYS A 505 34.35 20.68 -1.43
N SER A 506 34.87 20.37 -2.62
CA SER A 506 34.41 19.34 -3.58
C SER A 506 32.90 18.97 -3.58
N GLY A 507 32.08 19.70 -4.34
CA GLY A 507 30.79 19.19 -4.83
C GLY A 507 29.58 19.36 -3.91
N ASN A 508 29.21 20.59 -3.56
CA ASN A 508 27.94 20.89 -2.91
C ASN A 508 26.76 20.48 -3.84
N GLN A 509 26.10 19.37 -3.52
CA GLN A 509 24.73 19.06 -3.95
C GLN A 509 23.82 19.11 -2.71
N THR A 510 22.59 19.57 -2.89
CA THR A 510 21.57 19.60 -1.83
C THR A 510 21.37 18.19 -1.25
N PRO A 511 21.36 18.03 0.10
CA PRO A 511 21.10 16.74 0.72
C PRO A 511 19.75 16.15 0.27
N THR A 512 19.75 14.87 -0.07
CA THR A 512 18.53 14.15 -0.44
C THR A 512 17.64 13.96 0.78
N GLN A 513 16.35 14.22 0.62
CA GLN A 513 15.33 13.97 1.63
C GLN A 513 14.53 12.70 1.29
N PHE A 514 13.88 12.10 2.28
CA PHE A 514 12.91 11.02 2.02
C PHE A 514 11.62 11.63 1.47
N VAL A 515 10.97 10.94 0.53
CA VAL A 515 9.60 11.29 0.10
C VAL A 515 8.61 10.86 1.16
N HIS A 516 7.44 11.52 1.22
CA HIS A 516 6.31 10.98 1.95
C HIS A 516 5.51 10.02 1.05
N THR A 517 4.97 8.95 1.63
CA THR A 517 4.08 8.00 0.96
C THR A 517 2.66 8.08 1.50
N LEU A 518 1.69 7.92 0.61
CA LEU A 518 0.27 7.78 0.95
C LEU A 518 -0.39 6.65 0.15
N ASN A 519 -1.42 6.05 0.72
CA ASN A 519 -2.25 5.02 0.10
C ASN A 519 -3.74 5.33 0.35
N ALA A 520 -4.63 4.82 -0.52
CA ALA A 520 -6.08 4.88 -0.34
C ALA A 520 -6.80 3.85 -1.24
N THR A 521 -7.96 3.32 -0.84
CA THR A 521 -8.66 2.27 -1.61
C THR A 521 -9.77 2.86 -2.49
N ALA A 522 -9.52 2.99 -3.79
CA ALA A 522 -10.55 3.44 -4.73
C ALA A 522 -11.73 2.46 -4.85
N CYS A 523 -11.48 1.15 -4.73
CA CYS A 523 -12.56 0.15 -4.80
C CYS A 523 -12.17 -1.20 -4.16
N ALA A 524 -12.81 -1.59 -3.05
CA ALA A 524 -12.72 -2.93 -2.47
C ALA A 524 -13.84 -3.83 -3.01
N ILE A 525 -13.60 -4.51 -4.14
CA ILE A 525 -14.65 -5.02 -5.03
C ILE A 525 -15.72 -5.88 -4.33
N PRO A 526 -15.42 -6.88 -3.49
CA PRO A 526 -16.47 -7.72 -2.92
C PRO A 526 -17.39 -6.97 -1.96
N ARG A 527 -16.86 -6.02 -1.17
CA ARG A 527 -17.68 -5.18 -0.27
C ARG A 527 -18.50 -4.15 -1.05
N MET A 528 -17.98 -3.66 -2.17
CA MET A 528 -18.75 -2.82 -3.09
C MET A 528 -19.89 -3.61 -3.74
N ILE A 529 -19.68 -4.87 -4.13
CA ILE A 529 -20.74 -5.77 -4.60
C ILE A 529 -21.81 -5.97 -3.50
N VAL A 530 -21.43 -6.18 -2.23
CA VAL A 530 -22.38 -6.25 -1.10
C VAL A 530 -23.22 -4.97 -1.01
N CYS A 531 -22.58 -3.79 -0.95
CA CYS A 531 -23.28 -2.51 -0.87
C CYS A 531 -24.22 -2.28 -2.06
N LEU A 532 -23.83 -2.65 -3.28
CA LEU A 532 -24.65 -2.46 -4.46
C LEU A 532 -25.85 -3.41 -4.51
N LEU A 533 -25.66 -4.70 -4.22
CA LEU A 533 -26.78 -5.65 -4.16
C LEU A 533 -27.80 -5.24 -3.09
N GLU A 534 -27.34 -4.93 -1.87
CA GLU A 534 -28.26 -4.70 -0.76
C GLU A 534 -28.99 -3.34 -0.81
N ASN A 535 -28.37 -2.27 -1.33
CA ASN A 535 -29.02 -0.94 -1.39
C ASN A 535 -29.88 -0.74 -2.65
N PHE A 536 -29.57 -1.41 -3.77
CA PHE A 536 -30.26 -1.23 -5.04
C PHE A 536 -31.22 -2.38 -5.41
N GLN A 537 -31.53 -3.27 -4.46
CA GLN A 537 -32.57 -4.29 -4.61
C GLN A 537 -33.97 -3.68 -4.74
N GLU A 538 -34.83 -4.36 -5.51
CA GLU A 538 -36.26 -4.07 -5.68
C GLU A 538 -37.13 -5.25 -5.19
N GLU A 539 -38.43 -5.01 -5.02
CA GLU A 539 -39.38 -5.98 -4.42
C GLU A 539 -39.47 -7.32 -5.18
N ASP A 540 -39.21 -7.32 -6.50
CA ASP A 540 -39.20 -8.53 -7.33
C ASP A 540 -37.91 -9.36 -7.20
N GLY A 541 -36.93 -8.90 -6.41
CA GLY A 541 -35.62 -9.51 -6.26
C GLY A 541 -34.61 -9.10 -7.34
N SER A 542 -34.95 -8.17 -8.23
CA SER A 542 -33.96 -7.54 -9.13
C SER A 542 -33.10 -6.50 -8.41
N VAL A 543 -31.97 -6.14 -9.02
CA VAL A 543 -31.05 -5.10 -8.50
C VAL A 543 -30.75 -4.08 -9.60
N VAL A 544 -31.00 -2.80 -9.32
CA VAL A 544 -30.69 -1.69 -10.24
C VAL A 544 -29.19 -1.42 -10.28
N ILE A 545 -28.62 -1.31 -11.48
CA ILE A 545 -27.23 -0.88 -11.68
C ILE A 545 -27.15 0.66 -11.62
N PRO A 546 -26.29 1.26 -10.77
CA PRO A 546 -26.04 2.70 -10.76
C PRO A 546 -25.57 3.23 -12.11
N GLU A 547 -26.04 4.42 -12.50
CA GLU A 547 -25.73 5.03 -13.81
C GLU A 547 -24.23 5.03 -14.19
N PRO A 548 -23.26 5.33 -13.29
CA PRO A 548 -21.84 5.34 -13.65
C PRO A 548 -21.28 3.98 -14.09
N LEU A 549 -21.90 2.87 -13.65
CA LEU A 549 -21.44 1.52 -13.97
C LEU A 549 -22.05 0.96 -15.26
N ARG A 550 -23.20 1.48 -15.70
CA ARG A 550 -23.91 0.98 -16.90
C ARG A 550 -23.06 0.98 -18.18
N PRO A 551 -22.21 1.99 -18.49
CA PRO A 551 -21.32 1.94 -19.65
C PRO A 551 -20.34 0.77 -19.62
N TYR A 552 -19.87 0.38 -18.44
CA TYR A 552 -18.93 -0.74 -18.24
C TYR A 552 -19.66 -2.09 -18.16
N MET A 553 -20.94 -2.10 -17.75
CA MET A 553 -21.85 -3.24 -17.79
C MET A 553 -22.47 -3.51 -19.18
N GLY A 554 -21.89 -2.96 -20.26
CA GLY A 554 -22.40 -3.13 -21.63
C GLY A 554 -23.78 -2.51 -21.87
N GLY A 555 -24.20 -1.55 -21.04
CA GLY A 555 -25.51 -0.91 -21.06
C GLY A 555 -26.56 -1.57 -20.16
N LEU A 556 -26.24 -2.66 -19.44
CA LEU A 556 -27.19 -3.31 -18.54
C LEU A 556 -27.56 -2.38 -17.36
N SER A 557 -28.85 -2.11 -17.20
CA SER A 557 -29.39 -1.20 -16.18
C SER A 557 -29.94 -1.90 -14.93
N VAL A 558 -30.24 -3.20 -15.00
CA VAL A 558 -30.83 -4.02 -13.93
C VAL A 558 -30.33 -5.46 -14.05
N ILE A 559 -30.00 -6.11 -12.94
CA ILE A 559 -29.84 -7.57 -12.83
C ILE A 559 -31.18 -8.14 -12.37
N SER A 560 -31.86 -8.94 -13.21
CA SER A 560 -33.19 -9.49 -12.90
C SER A 560 -33.15 -11.01 -12.68
N PRO A 561 -34.06 -11.57 -11.84
CA PRO A 561 -34.18 -13.02 -11.68
C PRO A 561 -34.40 -13.73 -13.02
N LYS A 562 -33.59 -14.75 -13.28
CA LYS A 562 -33.68 -15.50 -14.53
C LYS A 562 -34.96 -16.32 -14.55
N ALA A 563 -35.79 -16.11 -15.58
CA ALA A 563 -37.00 -16.89 -15.80
C ALA A 563 -36.65 -18.39 -15.76
N LYS A 564 -37.28 -19.14 -14.85
CA LYS A 564 -37.06 -20.59 -14.71
C LYS A 564 -37.32 -21.25 -16.07
N ARG A 565 -36.29 -21.93 -16.61
CA ARG A 565 -36.49 -22.86 -17.71
C ARG A 565 -37.38 -24.00 -17.19
N ILE A 566 -38.57 -24.09 -17.78
CA ILE A 566 -39.57 -25.15 -17.57
C ILE A 566 -39.13 -26.38 -18.37
#